data_AF-A0ABD0QRA3-F1
#
_entry.id   AF-A0ABD0QRA3-F1
#
_cell.length_a   1.000
_cell.length_b   1.000
_cell.length_c   1.000
_cell.angle_alpha   90.00
_cell.angle_beta   90.00
_cell.angle_gamma   90.00
#
_symmetry.space_group_name_H-M   'P 1'
#
loop_
_entity.id
_entity.type
_entity.pdbx_description
1 polymer ?
#
loop_
_entity_poly.entity_id
_entity_poly.type
_entity_poly.pdbx_seq_one_letter_code
_entity_poly.pdbx_strand_id
1 'polypeptide(L)' 'ILTVQAADNDDPKTDNVRIFYRLVGQMPETPRNLFRVDRDSGVITVQADSMEGTAPQYTLTITAEDAK' A
#
# COMPACT_ATOMS: atom_id res chain seq x y z
N ILE A 1 -12.23 2.85 1.94
CA ILE A 1 -10.88 3.46 1.83
C ILE A 1 -10.09 2.98 3.04
N LEU A 2 -8.89 2.44 2.82
CA LEU A 2 -7.97 1.97 3.87
C LEU A 2 -6.68 2.77 3.77
N THR A 3 -6.04 3.05 4.89
CA THR A 3 -4.77 3.81 4.93
C THR A 3 -3.76 3.05 5.79
N VAL A 4 -2.53 2.96 5.30
CA VAL A 4 -1.40 2.39 6.04
C VAL A 4 -0.42 3.51 6.35
N GLN A 5 0.15 3.50 7.57
CA GLN A 5 1.15 4.45 8.01
C GLN A 5 2.38 3.72 8.52
N ALA A 6 3.55 4.13 8.03
CA ALA A 6 4.85 3.80 8.59
C ALA A 6 5.50 5.09 9.11
N ALA A 7 6.39 4.96 10.10
CA ALA A 7 7.20 6.06 10.62
C ALA A 7 8.61 5.52 10.84
N ASP A 8 9.63 6.23 10.35
CA ASP A 8 11.03 6.00 10.69
C ASP A 8 11.41 6.87 11.90
N ASN A 9 12.45 6.47 12.63
CA ASN A 9 12.90 7.07 13.88
C ASN A 9 13.89 8.24 13.67
N ASP A 10 13.87 8.88 12.50
CA ASP A 10 14.73 10.02 12.17
C ASP A 10 14.28 11.32 12.88
N ASP A 11 15.24 12.23 13.11
CA ASP A 11 14.99 13.52 13.75
C ASP A 11 13.96 14.29 12.90
N PRO A 12 12.82 14.75 13.48
CA PRO A 12 11.78 15.47 12.75
C PRO A 12 12.27 16.79 12.11
N LYS A 13 13.54 17.19 12.34
CA LYS A 13 14.22 18.33 11.73
C LYS A 13 15.05 18.01 10.49
N THR A 14 15.22 16.74 10.12
CA THR A 14 15.86 16.35 8.85
C THR A 14 14.79 16.01 7.82
N ASP A 15 14.88 16.59 6.62
CA ASP A 15 13.90 16.48 5.52
C ASP A 15 13.70 15.05 4.92
N ASN A 16 14.21 14.00 5.59
CA ASN A 16 14.13 12.59 5.19
C ASN A 16 12.85 11.91 5.72
N VAL A 17 11.74 12.65 5.86
CA VAL A 17 10.48 12.15 6.44
C VAL A 17 9.55 11.55 5.38
N ARG A 18 9.95 11.54 4.10
CA ARG A 18 9.09 11.06 3.00
C ARG A 18 9.23 9.56 2.83
N ILE A 19 8.22 8.84 3.32
CA ILE A 19 8.08 7.40 3.12
C ILE A 19 7.27 7.13 1.86
N PHE A 20 7.81 6.31 0.96
CA PHE A 20 7.12 5.84 -0.23
C PHE A 20 6.58 4.43 -0.05
N TYR A 21 5.31 4.24 -0.41
CA TYR A 21 4.63 2.96 -0.33
C TYR A 21 4.57 2.26 -1.68
N ARG A 22 4.79 0.94 -1.68
CA ARG A 22 4.67 0.10 -2.87
C ARG A 22 4.01 -1.23 -2.53
N LEU A 23 2.93 -1.56 -3.24
CA LEU A 23 2.29 -2.86 -3.17
C LEU A 23 3.16 -3.86 -3.94
N VAL A 24 3.69 -4.87 -3.24
CA VAL A 24 4.59 -5.88 -3.81
C VAL A 24 3.96 -7.25 -3.91
N GLY A 25 2.85 -7.49 -3.21
CA GLY A 25 2.14 -8.75 -3.29
C GLY A 25 0.69 -8.64 -2.82
N GLN A 26 -0.13 -9.52 -3.37
CA GLN A 26 -1.47 -9.79 -2.87
C GLN A 26 -1.70 -11.31 -2.86
N MET A 27 -2.45 -11.79 -1.88
CA MET A 27 -2.87 -13.18 -1.81
C MET A 27 -4.36 -13.25 -1.46
N PRO A 28 -5.20 -13.91 -2.26
CA PRO A 28 -4.89 -14.63 -3.50
C PRO A 28 -4.29 -13.77 -4.62
N GLU A 29 -3.41 -14.35 -5.44
CA GLU A 29 -2.78 -13.64 -6.57
C GLU A 29 -3.78 -13.29 -7.69
N THR A 30 -4.89 -14.02 -7.76
CA THR A 30 -5.92 -13.82 -8.79
C THR A 30 -7.20 -13.26 -8.14
N PRO A 31 -7.83 -12.24 -8.76
CA PRO A 31 -7.34 -11.48 -9.91
C PRO A 31 -6.12 -10.61 -9.55
N ARG A 32 -5.18 -10.45 -10.49
CA ARG A 32 -4.01 -9.57 -10.32
C ARG A 32 -4.45 -8.10 -10.35
N ASN A 33 -3.72 -7.24 -9.66
CA ASN A 33 -3.91 -5.79 -9.64
C ASN A 33 -5.28 -5.34 -9.10
N LEU A 34 -5.90 -6.13 -8.21
CA LEU A 34 -7.20 -5.77 -7.62
C LEU A 34 -7.10 -4.55 -6.70
N PHE A 35 -5.91 -4.32 -6.13
CA PHE A 35 -5.62 -3.23 -5.22
C PHE A 35 -4.51 -2.32 -5.75
N ARG A 36 -4.56 -1.06 -5.38
CA ARG A 36 -3.51 -0.06 -5.60
C ARG A 36 -3.20 0.65 -4.29
N VAL A 37 -1.92 0.88 -4.03
CA VAL A 37 -1.48 1.78 -2.96
C VAL A 37 -0.99 3.08 -3.58
N ASP A 38 -1.42 4.20 -3.01
CA ASP A 38 -0.88 5.51 -3.34
C ASP A 38 0.52 5.66 -2.75
N ARG A 39 1.46 6.12 -3.58
CA ARG A 39 2.89 6.12 -3.27
C ARG A 39 3.21 7.04 -2.09
N ASP A 40 2.57 8.20 -2.01
CA ASP A 40 2.93 9.25 -1.05
C ASP A 40 2.09 9.15 0.23
N SER A 41 0.82 8.74 0.13
CA SER A 41 -0.11 8.72 1.27
C SER A 41 -0.33 7.34 1.89
N GLY A 42 0.07 6.25 1.23
CA GLY A 42 -0.20 4.88 1.71
C GLY A 42 -1.68 4.49 1.62
N VAL A 43 -2.52 5.28 0.94
CA VAL A 43 -3.94 4.98 0.76
C VAL A 43 -4.10 3.80 -0.19
N ILE A 44 -4.85 2.79 0.26
CA ILE A 44 -5.18 1.59 -0.52
C ILE A 44 -6.58 1.75 -1.11
N THR A 45 -6.66 1.53 -2.41
CA THR A 45 -7.88 1.58 -3.21
C THR A 45 -8.10 0.27 -3.96
N VAL A 46 -9.36 -0.05 -4.24
CA VAL A 46 -9.74 -1.15 -5.13
C VAL A 46 -9.79 -0.61 -6.55
N GLN A 47 -9.23 -1.34 -7.51
CA GLN A 47 -9.18 -0.93 -8.92
C GLN A 47 -10.29 -1.54 -9.78
N ALA A 48 -11.05 -2.50 -9.25
CA ALA A 48 -12.14 -3.14 -9.97
C ALA A 48 -13.48 -2.43 -9.69
N ASP A 49 -14.33 -2.37 -10.72
CA ASP A 49 -15.70 -1.85 -10.61
C ASP A 49 -16.60 -2.74 -9.73
N SER A 50 -16.27 -4.03 -9.63
CA SER A 50 -16.94 -5.01 -8.78
C SER A 50 -15.94 -5.99 -8.17
N MET A 51 -16.24 -6.45 -6.96
CA MET A 51 -15.51 -7.53 -6.26
C MET A 51 -16.30 -8.85 -6.23
N GLU A 52 -17.41 -8.92 -6.96
CA GLU A 52 -18.23 -10.13 -7.05
C GLU A 52 -17.42 -11.28 -7.67
N GLY A 53 -17.47 -12.46 -7.04
CA GLY A 53 -16.68 -13.63 -7.46
C GLY A 53 -15.20 -13.58 -7.07
N THR A 54 -14.74 -12.55 -6.35
CA THR A 54 -13.38 -12.50 -5.78
C THR A 54 -13.34 -13.17 -4.39
N ALA A 55 -12.14 -13.38 -3.85
CA ALA A 55 -12.00 -14.00 -2.54
C ALA A 55 -12.54 -13.10 -1.42
N PRO A 56 -13.11 -13.67 -0.33
CA PRO A 56 -13.67 -12.89 0.77
C PRO A 56 -12.60 -12.16 1.60
N GLN A 57 -11.34 -12.54 1.46
CA GLN A 57 -10.22 -11.96 2.19
C GLN A 57 -8.98 -11.92 1.29
N TYR A 58 -8.24 -10.82 1.40
CA TYR A 58 -6.94 -10.64 0.77
C TYR A 58 -5.90 -10.25 1.81
N THR A 59 -4.70 -10.78 1.66
CA THR A 59 -3.48 -10.32 2.36
C THR A 59 -2.64 -9.51 1.39
N LEU A 60 -2.31 -8.27 1.76
CA LEU A 60 -1.48 -7.38 0.96
C LEU A 60 -0.11 -7.23 1.59
N THR A 61 0.94 -7.33 0.78
CA THR A 61 2.33 -7.06 1.20
C THR A 61 2.75 -5.72 0.62
N ILE A 62 3.05 -4.77 1.49
CA ILE A 62 3.43 -3.39 1.12
C ILE A 62 4.82 -3.11 1.69
N THR A 63 5.71 -2.58 0.85
CA THR A 63 6.98 -2.01 1.27
C THR A 63 6.83 -0.52 1.51
N ALA A 64 7.49 -0.03 2.55
CA ALA A 64 7.58 1.38 2.90
C ALA A 64 9.08 1.71 2.94
N GLU A 65 9.53 2.64 2.11
CA GLU A 65 10.95 2.95 1.89
C GLU A 65 11.18 4.46 2.02
N ASP A 66 12.30 4.87 2.60
CA ASP A 66 12.70 6.28 2.68
C ASP A 66 13.05 6.85 1.29
N ALA A 67 12.63 8.09 1.06
CA ALA A 67 13.05 8.94 -0.05
C ALA A 67 14.52 9.34 0.10
N LYS A 68 15.42 8.45 -0.33
CA LYS A 68 16.86 8.75 -0.40
C LYS A 68 17.19 9.94 -1.31
#